data_AF-A0A059AUJ4-F1
#
_entry.id   AF-A0A059AUJ4-F1
#
_cell.length_a   1.000
_cell.length_b   1.000
_cell.length_c   1.000
_cell.angle_alpha   90.00
_cell.angle_beta   90.00
_cell.angle_gamma   90.00
#
_symmetry.space_group_name_H-M   'P 1'
#
loop_
_entity.id
_entity.type
_entity.pdbx_description
1 polymer ?
#
loop_
_entity_poly.entity_id
_entity_poly.type
_entity_poly.pdbx_seq_one_letter_code
_entity_poly.pdbx_strand_id
1 'polypeptide(L)' 'MLVCKSNSVLALYGGDRKAAQGLVTYLRSRDNLNLKAEFQLGNGEILVDCIENQPAVRVVLGDHVFLTVGDEYLSNES' A
#
# COMPACT_ATOMS: atom_id res chain seq x y z
N MET A 1 6.17 -8.24 -1.89
CA MET A 1 4.70 -8.33 -1.84
C MET A 1 4.15 -7.22 -0.95
N LEU A 2 3.02 -6.61 -1.32
CA LEU A 2 2.35 -5.60 -0.49
C LEU A 2 1.45 -6.28 0.57
N VAL A 3 1.62 -5.90 1.83
CA VAL A 3 0.79 -6.33 2.96
C VAL A 3 0.09 -5.11 3.56
N CYS A 4 -1.25 -5.14 3.65
CA CYS A 4 -2.04 -4.05 4.23
C CYS A 4 -2.49 -4.42 5.65
N LYS A 5 -2.33 -3.51 6.61
CA LYS A 5 -2.89 -3.68 7.96
C LYS A 5 -4.36 -3.26 7.96
N SER A 6 -5.27 -4.24 7.91
CA SER A 6 -6.70 -4.00 7.70
C SER A 6 -7.32 -2.97 8.66
N ASN A 7 -6.97 -3.01 9.96
CA ASN A 7 -7.54 -2.09 10.94
C ASN A 7 -7.05 -0.64 10.77
N SER A 8 -5.78 -0.43 10.46
CA SER A 8 -5.26 0.94 10.28
C SER A 8 -5.69 1.52 8.94
N VAL A 9 -5.76 0.71 7.89
CA VAL A 9 -6.35 1.12 6.60
C VAL A 9 -7.84 1.47 6.74
N LEU A 10 -8.58 0.72 7.54
CA LEU A 10 -9.98 1.03 7.84
C LEU A 10 -10.13 2.34 8.63
N ALA A 11 -9.20 2.61 9.56
CA ALA A 11 -9.20 3.83 10.36
C ALA A 11 -8.95 5.10 9.52
N LEU A 12 -8.19 5.01 8.42
CA LEU A 12 -8.00 6.13 7.47
C LEU A 12 -9.31 6.68 6.91
N TYR A 13 -10.34 5.83 6.81
CA TYR A 13 -11.66 6.19 6.32
C TYR A 13 -12.74 6.18 7.40
N GLY A 14 -12.35 6.30 8.68
CA GLY A 14 -13.31 6.37 9.79
C GLY A 14 -14.24 5.16 9.91
N GLY A 15 -13.81 3.98 9.44
CA GLY A 15 -14.65 2.77 9.44
C GLY A 15 -15.36 2.44 8.13
N ASP A 16 -15.22 3.26 7.08
CA ASP A 16 -15.79 2.94 5.76
C ASP A 16 -15.01 1.79 5.09
N ARG A 17 -15.60 0.59 5.13
CA ARG A 17 -15.03 -0.62 4.53
C ARG A 17 -14.94 -0.55 3.01
N LYS A 18 -15.86 0.14 2.34
CA LYS A 18 -15.87 0.25 0.87
C LYS A 18 -14.72 1.14 0.41
N ALA A 19 -14.52 2.27 1.10
CA ALA A 19 -13.39 3.16 0.83
C ALA A 19 -12.05 2.46 1.11
N ALA A 20 -11.92 1.83 2.29
CA ALA A 20 -10.75 1.06 2.66
C ALA A 20 -10.42 -0.06 1.67
N GLN A 21 -11.43 -0.80 1.20
CA GLN A 21 -11.25 -1.83 0.18
C GLN A 21 -10.81 -1.24 -1.16
N GLY A 22 -11.35 -0.07 -1.55
CA GLY A 22 -10.91 0.64 -2.75
C GLY A 22 -9.43 1.01 -2.69
N LEU A 23 -8.96 1.55 -1.55
CA LEU A 23 -7.55 1.83 -1.34
C LEU A 23 -6.68 0.56 -1.44
N VAL A 24 -7.09 -0.54 -0.80
CA VAL A 24 -6.35 -1.81 -0.87
C VAL A 24 -6.26 -2.32 -2.31
N THR A 25 -7.36 -2.27 -3.06
CA THR A 25 -7.38 -2.67 -4.47
C THR A 25 -6.47 -1.78 -5.31
N TYR A 26 -6.54 -0.46 -5.14
CA TYR A 26 -5.67 0.49 -5.81
C TYR A 26 -4.20 0.18 -5.54
N LEU A 27 -3.78 0.10 -4.28
CA LEU A 27 -2.39 -0.17 -3.91
C LEU A 27 -1.90 -1.55 -4.41
N ARG A 28 -2.77 -2.56 -4.51
CA ARG A 28 -2.41 -3.88 -5.05
C ARG A 28 -2.31 -3.92 -6.58
N SER A 29 -3.01 -3.04 -7.29
CA SER A 29 -2.91 -2.92 -8.74
C SER A 29 -1.64 -2.19 -9.21
N ARG A 30 -0.98 -1.48 -8.29
CA ARG A 30 0.26 -0.75 -8.54
C ARG A 30 1.43 -1.71 -8.79
N ASP A 31 2.34 -1.30 -9.67
CA ASP A 31 3.65 -1.95 -9.76
C ASP A 31 4.42 -1.79 -8.44
N ASN A 32 5.00 -2.88 -7.95
CA ASN A 32 5.66 -2.92 -6.64
C ASN A 32 6.95 -2.09 -6.61
N LEU A 33 7.71 -2.03 -7.71
CA LEU A 33 8.96 -1.25 -7.76
C LEU A 33 8.66 0.24 -7.75
N ASN A 34 7.69 0.67 -8.54
CA ASN A 34 7.23 2.06 -8.57
C ASN A 34 6.63 2.47 -7.23
N LEU A 35 5.77 1.62 -6.64
CA LEU A 35 5.18 1.91 -5.33
C LEU A 35 6.27 2.03 -4.25
N LYS A 36 7.28 1.16 -4.26
CA LYS A 36 8.44 1.25 -3.36
C LYS A 36 9.20 2.56 -3.55
N ALA A 37 9.47 2.94 -4.80
CA ALA A 37 10.17 4.18 -5.11
C ALA A 37 9.40 5.42 -4.63
N GLU A 38 8.07 5.43 -4.77
CA GLU A 38 7.21 6.50 -4.26
C GLU A 38 7.29 6.63 -2.74
N PHE A 39 7.19 5.51 -2.00
CA PHE A 39 7.38 5.53 -0.56
C PHE A 39 8.79 6.00 -0.17
N GLN A 40 9.82 5.63 -0.92
CA GLN A 40 11.19 6.10 -0.65
C GLN A 40 11.34 7.60 -0.89
N LEU A 41 10.80 8.11 -2.00
CA LEU A 41 10.81 9.53 -2.34
C LEU A 41 10.02 10.36 -1.32
N GLY A 42 8.90 9.82 -0.84
CA GLY A 42 8.05 10.42 0.18
C GLY A 42 8.49 10.15 1.61
N ASN A 43 9.72 9.69 1.87
CA ASN A 43 10.23 9.41 3.22
C ASN A 43 9.30 8.51 4.08
N GLY A 44 8.77 7.46 3.46
CA GLY A 44 7.90 6.46 4.08
C GLY A 44 6.40 6.75 3.93
N GLU A 45 5.99 7.79 3.22
CA GLU A 45 4.57 8.11 3.01
C GLU A 45 4.24 8.45 1.56
N ILE A 46 2.99 8.21 1.17
CA ILE A 46 2.43 8.64 -0.12
C ILE A 46 1.04 9.25 0.10
N LEU A 47 0.69 10.26 -0.69
CA LEU A 47 -0.67 10.77 -0.77
C LEU A 47 -1.42 10.01 -1.88
N VAL A 48 -2.58 9.44 -1.55
CA VAL A 48 -3.49 8.84 -2.52
C VAL A 48 -4.73 9.73 -2.60
N ASP A 49 -4.86 10.47 -3.70
CA ASP A 49 -5.92 11.44 -3.96
C ASP A 49 -6.67 11.20 -5.29
N CYS A 50 -6.32 10.14 -6.01
CA CYS A 50 -6.81 9.85 -7.35
C CYS A 50 -7.93 8.80 -7.42
N ILE A 51 -8.37 8.25 -6.27
CA ILE A 51 -9.48 7.29 -6.24
C ILE A 51 -10.80 8.07 -6.28
N GLU A 52 -11.59 7.83 -7.33
CA GLU A 52 -12.88 8.51 -7.52
C GLU A 52 -13.83 8.23 -6.35
N ASN A 53 -14.57 9.26 -5.92
CA ASN A 53 -15.54 9.21 -4.83
C ASN A 53 -14.96 8.78 -3.47
N GLN A 54 -13.66 8.97 -3.25
CA GLN A 54 -13.00 8.73 -1.96
C GLN A 54 -12.19 9.95 -1.51
N PRO A 55 -12.15 10.24 -0.20
CA PRO A 55 -11.28 11.31 0.30
C PRO A 55 -9.81 10.93 0.12
N ALA A 56 -8.97 11.95 -0.08
CA ALA A 56 -7.53 11.77 -0.13
C ALA A 56 -7.00 11.27 1.22
N VAL A 57 -6.05 10.33 1.18
CA VAL A 57 -5.47 9.74 2.39
C VAL A 57 -3.95 9.63 2.29
N ARG A 58 -3.26 9.86 3.41
CA ARG A 58 -1.82 9.60 3.53
C ARG A 58 -1.61 8.16 3.96
N VAL A 59 -0.98 7.38 3.10
CA VAL A 59 -0.60 6.00 3.39
C VAL A 59 0.84 6.02 3.87
N VAL A 60 1.14 5.28 4.93
CA VAL A 60 2.42 5.32 5.64
C VAL A 60 2.96 3.90 5.72
N LEU A 61 4.19 3.71 5.26
CA LEU A 61 4.91 2.47 5.32
C LEU A 61 5.24 2.15 6.79
N GLY A 62 4.97 0.93 7.22
CA GLY A 62 5.12 0.53 8.62
C GLY A 62 3.83 0.68 9.44
N ASP A 63 2.96 1.66 9.12
CA ASP A 63 1.72 1.92 9.86
C ASP A 63 0.47 1.38 9.15
N HIS A 64 0.34 1.66 7.86
CA HIS A 64 -0.81 1.26 7.03
C HIS A 64 -0.46 0.04 6.19
N VAL A 65 0.74 0.00 5.63
CA VAL A 65 1.20 -1.06 4.74
C VAL A 65 2.64 -1.46 5.00
N PHE A 66 3.01 -2.67 4.59
CA PHE A 66 4.40 -3.10 4.47
C PHE A 66 4.67 -3.55 3.04
N LEU A 67 5.86 -3.23 2.56
CA LEU A 67 6.41 -3.81 1.34
C LEU A 67 7.40 -4.88 1.74
N THR A 68 7.05 -6.14 1.53
CA THR A 68 8.03 -7.21 1.66
C THR A 68 8.86 -7.29 0.38
N VAL A 69 10.16 -7.47 0.52
CA VAL A 69 10.96 -8.02 -0.59
C VAL A 69 10.48 -9.47 -0.75
N GLY A 70 10.15 -9.91 -1.96
CA GLY A 70 9.82 -11.32 -2.18
C GLY A 70 11.03 -12.17 -1.81
N ASP A 71 10.80 -13.37 -1.27
CA ASP A 71 11.86 -14.35 -1.05
C ASP A 71 12.66 -14.52 -2.35
N GLU A 72 13.89 -14.01 -2.37
CA GLU A 72 14.89 -14.42 -3.34
C GLU A 72 15.26 -15.87 -3.00
N TYR A 73 14.56 -16.83 -3.59
CA TYR A 73 15.18 -18.11 -3.90
C TYR A 73 15.37 -18.16 -5.41
N LEU A 74 16.53 -17.66 -5.83
CA LEU A 74 17.24 -18.28 -6.94
C LEU A 74 17.42 -19.74 -6.53
N SER A 75 16.56 -20.63 -7.02
CA SER A 75 16.92 -22.03 -7.14
C SER A 75 18.09 -22.08 -8.12
N ASN A 76 19.31 -21.94 -7.61
CA ASN A 76 20.46 -22.45 -8.32
C ASN A 76 20.21 -23.95 -8.47
N GLU A 77 20.04 -24.36 -9.72
CA GLU A 77 20.03 -25.75 -10.14
C GLU A 77 21.16 -26.50 -9.43
N SER A 78 20.82 -27.65 -8.85
CA SER A 78 21.77 -28.66 -8.40
C SER A 78 21.61 -29.89 -9.29
#